data_AF-A0A074XCS4-F1
#
_entry.id   AF-A0A074XCS4-F1
#
_cell.length_a   1.000
_cell.length_b   1.000
_cell.length_c   1.000
_cell.angle_alpha   90.00
_cell.angle_beta   90.00
_cell.angle_gamma   90.00
#
_symmetry.space_group_name_H-M   'P 1'
#
loop_
_entity.id
_entity.type
_entity.pdbx_description
1 polymer ?
#
loop_
_entity_poly.entity_id
_entity_poly.type
_entity_poly.pdbx_seq_one_letter_code
_entity_poly.pdbx_strand_id
1 'polypeptide(L)'
;MSASLPGNRALPASQYNLDTYWGRVRHAADLSDPRTLFTSPAGLENAKDLVTSYKQGKIQSMTPDLWSAKKVIDATLHPDTGEKVLLPFRMSAYIFSNLVVTAGMLTPGLSTTGTLGWQIANQSLNVAINSSNANKSIPLSMSTMVQSYFLAVGASCGVALGLNSIVPRLKRVSPNTKMLLGRLVPFAAVASAGVLNVFLMRGEEIRKGIDVFPTETEAQKLKREEAGLPLQSLGKSKKAATLAVGETAISRVINATPIMVLPPLLLYLCAAVGSGYFPAETGCQG
;
A
#
# COMPACT_ATOMS: atom_id res chain seq x y z
N MET A 1 10.42 9.76 12.14
CA MET A 1 10.59 10.34 10.78
C MET A 1 11.15 11.75 10.94
N SER A 2 12.13 12.16 10.13
CA SER A 2 13.04 13.33 10.31
C SER A 2 14.28 13.13 11.22
N ALA A 3 14.72 11.89 11.45
CA ALA A 3 15.91 11.58 12.24
C ALA A 3 17.22 11.98 11.53
N SER A 4 17.23 11.97 10.20
CA SER A 4 18.40 12.22 9.35
C SER A 4 18.85 13.69 9.27
N LEU A 5 18.04 14.66 9.70
CA LEU A 5 18.40 16.09 9.68
C LEU A 5 19.25 16.47 10.92
N PRO A 6 20.22 17.40 10.80
CA PRO A 6 21.09 17.77 11.91
C PRO A 6 20.34 18.49 13.05
N GLY A 7 20.68 18.15 14.30
CA GLY A 7 20.22 18.81 15.52
C GLY A 7 19.72 17.83 16.59
N ASN A 8 19.90 18.21 17.86
CA ASN A 8 19.72 17.33 19.03
C ASN A 8 18.28 17.33 19.59
N ARG A 9 17.42 18.25 19.14
CA ARG A 9 16.03 18.31 19.60
C ARG A 9 15.17 17.30 18.84
N ALA A 10 14.44 16.46 19.59
CA ALA A 10 13.48 15.52 19.04
C ALA A 10 12.30 16.26 18.41
N LEU A 11 11.88 15.81 17.23
CA LEU A 11 10.66 16.27 16.57
C LEU A 11 9.48 15.44 17.05
N PRO A 12 8.32 16.05 17.36
CA PRO A 12 7.11 15.31 17.64
C PRO A 12 6.74 14.42 16.45
N ALA A 13 6.33 13.18 16.74
CA ALA A 13 6.10 12.18 15.70
C ALA A 13 4.96 12.57 14.73
N SER A 14 3.90 13.16 15.27
CA SER A 14 2.68 13.54 14.53
C SER A 14 2.07 14.81 15.13
N GLN A 15 1.37 15.58 14.29
CA GLN A 15 0.52 16.70 14.72
C GLN A 15 -0.77 16.21 15.39
N TYR A 16 -1.20 14.99 15.07
CA TYR A 16 -2.42 14.38 15.57
C TYR A 16 -2.15 13.33 16.63
N ASN A 17 -3.11 13.16 17.55
CA ASN A 17 -3.08 12.11 18.56
C ASN A 17 -3.15 10.71 17.90
N LEU A 18 -2.05 9.97 17.96
CA LEU A 18 -1.90 8.64 17.33
C LEU A 18 -2.60 7.51 18.11
N ASP A 19 -3.08 7.74 19.33
CA ASP A 19 -3.87 6.77 20.09
C ASP A 19 -5.29 6.66 19.51
N THR A 20 -5.78 7.75 18.93
CA THR A 20 -7.07 7.78 18.23
C THR A 20 -6.96 7.25 16.80
N TYR A 21 -7.95 6.47 16.37
CA TYR A 21 -8.04 5.98 14.98
C TYR A 21 -8.00 7.13 13.96
N TRP A 22 -8.82 8.16 14.15
CA TRP A 22 -8.88 9.31 13.25
C TRP A 22 -7.62 10.18 13.26
N GLY A 23 -6.84 10.16 14.34
CA GLY A 23 -5.53 10.80 14.35
C GLY A 23 -4.51 10.03 13.52
N ARG A 24 -4.52 8.70 13.57
CA ARG A 24 -3.70 7.85 12.67
C ARG A 24 -4.09 8.02 11.20
N VAL A 25 -5.39 8.07 10.90
CA VAL A 25 -5.89 8.30 9.53
C VAL A 25 -5.42 9.65 9.00
N ARG A 26 -5.56 10.73 9.78
CA ARG A 26 -5.11 12.07 9.36
C ARG A 26 -3.59 12.13 9.18
N HIS A 27 -2.83 11.48 10.05
CA HIS A 27 -1.38 11.37 9.90
C HIS A 27 -0.97 10.64 8.61
N ALA A 28 -1.63 9.52 8.30
CA ALA A 28 -1.38 8.77 7.07
C ALA A 28 -1.81 9.55 5.81
N ALA A 29 -2.90 10.30 5.90
CA ALA A 29 -3.38 11.16 4.82
C ALA A 29 -2.38 12.30 4.51
N ASP A 30 -1.79 12.90 5.53
CA ASP A 30 -0.76 13.93 5.35
C ASP A 30 0.51 13.38 4.69
N LEU A 31 0.94 12.18 5.08
CA LEU A 31 2.10 11.53 4.46
C LEU A 31 1.85 11.18 2.99
N SER A 32 0.59 10.91 2.65
CA SER A 32 0.17 10.53 1.30
C SER A 32 -0.37 11.72 0.49
N ASP A 33 -0.18 12.96 0.95
CA ASP A 33 -0.77 14.14 0.31
C ASP A 33 -0.14 14.37 -1.08
N PRO A 34 -0.93 14.29 -2.17
CA PRO A 34 -0.45 14.47 -3.53
C PRO A 34 0.09 15.89 -3.81
N ARG A 35 -0.28 16.90 -3.01
CA ARG A 35 0.23 18.27 -3.16
C ARG A 35 1.73 18.34 -2.96
N THR A 36 2.30 17.43 -2.17
CA THR A 36 3.75 17.35 -1.94
C THR A 36 4.53 16.96 -3.20
N LEU A 37 3.87 16.38 -4.21
CA LEU A 37 4.50 16.06 -5.51
C LEU A 37 4.92 17.30 -6.28
N PHE A 38 4.20 18.41 -6.10
CA PHE A 38 4.46 19.67 -6.78
C PHE A 38 5.45 20.57 -6.04
N THR A 39 6.09 20.05 -4.98
CA THR A 39 7.08 20.81 -4.21
C THR A 39 8.31 21.08 -5.08
N SER A 40 8.64 22.36 -5.27
CA SER A 40 9.85 22.77 -5.99
C SER A 40 11.12 22.40 -5.19
N PRO A 41 12.28 22.25 -5.85
CA PRO A 41 13.54 22.04 -5.15
C PRO A 41 13.84 23.14 -4.12
N ALA A 42 13.52 24.40 -4.43
CA ALA A 42 13.67 25.52 -3.51
C ALA A 42 12.72 25.41 -2.29
N GLY A 43 11.48 24.98 -2.49
CA GLY A 43 10.54 24.74 -1.40
C GLY A 43 10.99 23.62 -0.45
N LEU A 44 11.65 22.59 -0.99
CA LEU A 44 12.21 21.50 -0.19
C LEU A 44 13.44 21.95 0.62
N GLU A 45 14.34 22.76 0.06
CA GLU A 45 15.48 23.29 0.83
C GLU A 45 14.99 24.24 1.94
N ASN A 46 14.02 25.12 1.67
CA ASN A 46 13.41 25.95 2.71
C ASN A 46 12.77 25.10 3.83
N ALA A 47 12.09 24.01 3.48
CA ALA A 47 11.54 23.09 4.46
C ALA A 47 12.62 22.43 5.34
N LYS A 48 13.75 22.02 4.74
CA LYS A 48 14.92 21.50 5.48
C LYS A 48 15.47 22.54 6.44
N ASP A 49 15.67 23.77 5.98
CA ASP A 49 16.23 24.85 6.80
C ASP A 49 15.33 25.18 8.00
N LEU A 50 14.01 25.20 7.81
CA LEU A 50 13.04 25.41 8.88
C LEU A 50 13.08 24.29 9.93
N VAL A 51 13.07 23.02 9.49
CA VAL A 51 13.12 21.88 10.41
C VAL A 51 14.46 21.79 11.12
N THR A 52 15.57 22.03 10.43
CA THR A 52 16.91 22.10 11.04
C THR A 52 17.01 23.24 12.04
N SER A 53 16.45 24.41 11.74
CA SER A 53 16.41 25.55 12.67
C SER A 53 15.64 25.24 13.95
N TYR A 54 14.54 24.49 13.85
CA TYR A 54 13.84 23.98 15.03
C TYR A 54 14.69 22.94 15.80
N LYS A 55 15.34 22.00 15.10
CA LYS A 55 16.19 20.99 15.73
C LYS A 55 17.43 21.58 16.43
N GLN A 56 17.90 22.73 15.96
CA GLN A 56 19.00 23.52 16.56
C GLN A 56 18.53 24.47 17.67
N GLY A 57 17.22 24.55 17.95
CA GLY A 57 16.67 25.40 19.01
C GLY A 57 16.46 26.86 18.63
N LYS A 58 16.66 27.26 17.36
CA LYS A 58 16.39 28.63 16.88
C LYS A 58 14.90 28.94 16.84
N ILE A 59 14.07 27.92 16.59
CA ILE A 59 12.60 28.01 16.64
C ILE A 59 12.13 27.26 17.90
N GLN A 60 11.46 27.98 18.79
CA GLN A 60 11.06 27.49 20.12
C GLN A 60 9.81 26.59 20.05
N SER A 61 8.80 26.97 19.26
CA SER A 61 7.50 26.30 19.20
C SER A 61 7.19 25.75 17.81
N MET A 62 6.28 24.77 17.76
CA MET A 62 5.86 24.16 16.51
C MET A 62 4.79 25.03 15.83
N THR A 63 5.18 25.80 14.82
CA THR A 63 4.28 26.66 14.04
C THR A 63 3.58 25.90 12.92
N PRO A 64 2.44 26.39 12.38
CA PRO A 64 1.78 25.78 11.22
C PRO A 64 2.70 25.62 10.00
N ASP A 65 3.59 26.58 9.78
CA ASP A 65 4.57 26.55 8.70
C ASP A 65 5.61 25.44 8.91
N LEU A 66 6.03 25.23 10.16
CA LEU A 66 6.97 24.17 10.52
C LEU A 66 6.32 22.77 10.41
N TRP A 67 5.03 22.65 10.72
CA TRP A 67 4.26 21.43 10.44
C TRP A 67 4.16 21.14 8.95
N SER A 68 3.95 22.18 8.13
CA SER A 68 3.92 22.07 6.68
C SER A 68 5.29 21.67 6.11
N ALA A 69 6.37 22.28 6.60
CA ALA A 69 7.74 21.93 6.25
C ALA A 69 8.07 20.47 6.62
N LYS A 70 7.69 20.03 7.82
CA LYS A 70 7.84 18.64 8.27
C LYS A 70 7.08 17.68 7.36
N LYS A 71 5.84 18.00 6.99
CA LYS A 71 5.04 17.20 6.05
C LYS A 71 5.73 17.05 4.70
N VAL A 72 6.28 18.13 4.15
CA VAL A 72 7.02 18.10 2.88
C VAL A 72 8.26 17.22 2.98
N ILE A 73 9.02 17.32 4.08
CA ILE A 73 10.20 16.49 4.33
C ILE A 73 9.82 15.02 4.46
N ASP A 74 8.86 14.70 5.32
CA ASP A 74 8.47 13.31 5.57
C ASP A 74 7.86 12.64 4.33
N ALA A 75 7.21 13.41 3.44
CA ALA A 75 6.67 12.89 2.18
C ALA A 75 7.69 12.79 1.04
N THR A 76 8.84 13.49 1.13
CA THR A 76 9.81 13.62 0.03
C THR A 76 11.14 12.92 0.30
N LEU A 77 11.60 12.93 1.55
CA LEU A 77 12.88 12.39 1.96
C LEU A 77 12.72 11.03 2.63
N HIS A 78 13.64 10.13 2.36
CA HIS A 78 13.72 8.86 3.06
C HIS A 78 14.07 9.11 4.53
N PRO A 79 13.36 8.50 5.50
CA PRO A 79 13.53 8.78 6.93
C PRO A 79 14.94 8.47 7.45
N ASP A 80 15.60 7.46 6.88
CA ASP A 80 16.92 7.00 7.32
C ASP A 80 18.10 7.63 6.54
N THR A 81 18.02 7.74 5.21
CA THR A 81 19.13 8.25 4.39
C THR A 81 19.06 9.76 4.19
N GLY A 82 17.89 10.38 4.38
CA GLY A 82 17.68 11.79 4.06
C GLY A 82 17.69 12.10 2.56
N GLU A 83 17.78 11.09 1.70
CA GLU A 83 17.78 11.25 0.24
C GLU A 83 16.36 11.41 -0.30
N LYS A 84 16.24 12.11 -1.44
CA LYS A 84 14.95 12.28 -2.11
C LYS A 84 14.49 10.95 -2.68
N VAL A 85 13.30 10.51 -2.29
CA VAL A 85 12.64 9.37 -2.95
C VAL A 85 12.26 9.82 -4.36
N LEU A 86 12.61 9.03 -5.38
CA LEU A 86 12.34 9.38 -6.78
C LEU A 86 10.84 9.31 -7.08
N LEU A 87 10.35 10.23 -7.92
CA LEU A 87 9.04 10.09 -8.57
C LEU A 87 9.17 8.98 -9.62
N PRO A 88 8.25 8.00 -9.72
CA PRO A 88 6.90 7.92 -9.15
C PRO A 88 6.76 7.08 -7.86
N PHE A 89 7.85 6.82 -7.14
CA PHE A 89 7.89 5.87 -6.01
C PHE A 89 7.62 6.49 -4.64
N ARG A 90 7.34 7.80 -4.59
CA ARG A 90 6.93 8.49 -3.36
C ARG A 90 5.57 7.99 -2.89
N MET A 91 5.37 7.92 -1.57
CA MET A 91 4.06 7.59 -1.00
C MET A 91 2.96 8.57 -1.46
N SER A 92 3.30 9.83 -1.72
CA SER A 92 2.36 10.82 -2.31
C SER A 92 1.98 10.55 -3.76
N ALA A 93 2.80 9.81 -4.53
CA ALA A 93 2.49 9.37 -5.90
C ALA A 93 1.81 8.00 -5.94
N TYR A 94 1.77 7.29 -4.81
CA TYR A 94 1.28 5.91 -4.71
C TYR A 94 -0.12 5.74 -5.31
N ILE A 95 -1.04 6.66 -5.00
CA ILE A 95 -2.42 6.61 -5.48
C ILE A 95 -2.47 6.74 -7.01
N PHE A 96 -1.70 7.67 -7.59
CA PHE A 96 -1.70 7.89 -9.04
C PHE A 96 -1.02 6.75 -9.79
N SER A 97 0.13 6.29 -9.32
CA SER A 97 0.86 5.17 -9.94
C SER A 97 0.03 3.89 -9.93
N ASN A 98 -0.65 3.59 -8.81
CA ASN A 98 -1.56 2.44 -8.73
C ASN A 98 -2.83 2.63 -9.56
N LEU A 99 -3.35 3.86 -9.66
CA LEU A 99 -4.49 4.17 -10.52
C LEU A 99 -4.19 3.88 -11.99
N VAL A 100 -3.02 4.31 -12.49
CA VAL A 100 -2.61 4.07 -13.89
C VAL A 100 -2.50 2.58 -14.17
N VAL A 101 -1.83 1.83 -13.30
CA VAL A 101 -1.68 0.37 -13.47
C VAL A 101 -3.03 -0.32 -13.38
N THR A 102 -3.87 0.05 -12.40
CA THR A 102 -5.20 -0.57 -12.25
C THR A 102 -6.10 -0.27 -13.45
N ALA A 103 -6.07 0.95 -13.98
CA ALA A 103 -6.80 1.31 -15.19
C ALA A 103 -6.33 0.48 -16.40
N GLY A 104 -5.01 0.29 -16.54
CA GLY A 104 -4.43 -0.59 -17.54
C GLY A 104 -4.92 -2.04 -17.41
N MET A 105 -4.95 -2.57 -16.18
CA MET A 105 -5.44 -3.93 -15.88
C MET A 105 -6.94 -4.12 -16.13
N LEU A 106 -7.74 -3.06 -15.98
CA LEU A 106 -9.19 -3.09 -16.16
C LEU A 106 -9.65 -2.69 -17.58
N THR A 107 -8.71 -2.40 -18.49
CA THR A 107 -9.03 -2.02 -19.86
C THR A 107 -9.77 -3.15 -20.58
N PRO A 108 -10.98 -2.92 -21.15
CA PRO A 108 -11.76 -3.95 -21.82
C PRO A 108 -11.06 -4.49 -23.07
N GLY A 109 -11.23 -5.79 -23.35
CA GLY A 109 -10.72 -6.39 -24.60
C GLY A 109 -9.21 -6.58 -24.65
N LEU A 110 -8.53 -6.50 -23.50
CA LEU A 110 -7.09 -6.64 -23.43
C LEU A 110 -6.63 -8.04 -23.87
N SER A 111 -5.58 -8.10 -24.69
CA SER A 111 -4.98 -9.38 -25.07
C SER A 111 -4.36 -10.09 -23.87
N THR A 112 -4.15 -11.40 -24.00
CA THR A 112 -3.46 -12.21 -22.97
C THR A 112 -2.09 -11.64 -22.63
N THR A 113 -1.34 -11.19 -23.65
CA THR A 113 -0.03 -10.54 -23.50
C THR A 113 -0.14 -9.21 -22.77
N GLY A 114 -1.15 -8.40 -23.09
CA GLY A 114 -1.41 -7.16 -22.37
C GLY A 114 -1.73 -7.42 -20.89
N THR A 115 -2.52 -8.47 -20.61
CA THR A 115 -2.90 -8.82 -19.23
C THR A 115 -1.65 -9.18 -18.43
N LEU A 116 -0.76 -9.98 -19.02
CA LEU A 116 0.52 -10.33 -18.42
C LEU A 116 1.40 -9.09 -18.18
N GLY A 117 1.50 -8.21 -19.18
CA GLY A 117 2.28 -6.98 -19.09
C GLY A 117 1.83 -6.11 -17.92
N TRP A 118 0.52 -5.91 -17.73
CA TRP A 118 0.02 -5.11 -16.62
C TRP A 118 0.14 -5.79 -15.25
N GLN A 119 0.03 -7.12 -15.17
CA GLN A 119 0.27 -7.85 -13.93
C GLN A 119 1.73 -7.74 -13.49
N ILE A 120 2.66 -7.86 -14.45
CA ILE A 120 4.09 -7.64 -14.21
C ILE A 120 4.31 -6.20 -13.74
N ALA A 121 3.78 -5.22 -14.48
CA ALA A 121 3.91 -3.80 -14.12
C ALA A 121 3.38 -3.51 -12.70
N ASN A 122 2.25 -4.11 -12.31
CA ASN A 122 1.69 -3.99 -10.97
C ASN A 122 2.63 -4.54 -9.88
N GLN A 123 3.22 -5.71 -10.09
CA GLN A 123 4.17 -6.27 -9.11
C GLN A 123 5.49 -5.49 -9.08
N SER A 124 5.98 -5.05 -10.25
CA SER A 124 7.19 -4.22 -10.34
C SER A 124 7.01 -2.89 -9.60
N LEU A 125 5.85 -2.25 -9.76
CA LEU A 125 5.52 -1.01 -9.05
C LEU A 125 5.47 -1.24 -7.53
N ASN A 126 4.80 -2.31 -7.08
CA ASN A 126 4.73 -2.65 -5.66
C ASN A 126 6.12 -2.90 -5.05
N VAL A 127 7.00 -3.61 -5.74
CA VAL A 127 8.39 -3.84 -5.29
C VAL A 127 9.20 -2.55 -5.30
N ALA A 128 9.09 -1.73 -6.35
CA ALA A 128 9.84 -0.48 -6.47
C ALA A 128 9.44 0.52 -5.38
N ILE A 129 8.14 0.66 -5.10
CA ILE A 129 7.64 1.50 -4.01
C ILE A 129 8.09 0.95 -2.66
N ASN A 130 7.95 -0.36 -2.42
CA ASN A 130 8.35 -0.97 -1.16
C ASN A 130 9.86 -0.77 -0.94
N SER A 131 10.70 -1.08 -1.93
CA SER A 131 12.16 -0.90 -1.84
C SER A 131 12.57 0.57 -1.64
N SER A 132 11.82 1.51 -2.22
CA SER A 132 12.12 2.96 -2.11
C SER A 132 11.67 3.56 -0.77
N ASN A 133 10.73 2.92 -0.07
CA ASN A 133 10.20 3.38 1.22
C ASN A 133 10.55 2.42 2.38
N ALA A 134 11.34 1.36 2.12
CA ALA A 134 11.72 0.38 3.12
C ALA A 134 12.72 0.97 4.11
N ASN A 135 12.44 0.76 5.40
CA ASN A 135 13.32 1.15 6.49
C ASN A 135 14.72 0.55 6.30
N LYS A 136 15.75 1.40 6.19
CA LYS A 136 17.14 1.01 5.91
C LYS A 136 17.86 0.51 7.16
N SER A 137 17.28 0.69 8.35
CA SER A 137 17.83 0.16 9.61
C SER A 137 17.68 -1.36 9.76
N ILE A 138 16.78 -1.99 8.98
CA ILE A 138 16.64 -3.45 8.90
C ILE A 138 16.88 -3.86 7.45
N PRO A 139 18.09 -4.29 7.07
CA PRO A 139 18.41 -4.59 5.68
C PRO A 139 17.55 -5.75 5.19
N LEU A 140 16.62 -5.47 4.27
CA LEU A 140 15.93 -6.51 3.51
C LEU A 140 16.95 -7.24 2.64
N SER A 141 17.07 -8.55 2.82
CA SER A 141 17.91 -9.38 1.95
C SER A 141 17.43 -9.26 0.51
N MET A 142 18.31 -8.82 -0.39
CA MET A 142 18.02 -8.70 -1.83
C MET A 142 17.55 -10.03 -2.43
N SER A 143 18.10 -11.15 -1.95
CA SER A 143 17.65 -12.48 -2.36
C SER A 143 16.17 -12.72 -2.04
N THR A 144 15.71 -12.32 -0.86
CA THR A 144 14.31 -12.48 -0.43
C THR A 144 13.39 -11.58 -1.24
N MET A 145 13.80 -10.34 -1.53
CA MET A 145 13.02 -9.43 -2.35
C MET A 145 12.83 -9.96 -3.78
N VAL A 146 13.91 -10.46 -4.40
CA VAL A 146 13.89 -11.00 -5.76
C VAL A 146 13.06 -12.28 -5.83
N GLN A 147 13.23 -13.21 -4.88
CA GLN A 147 12.41 -14.42 -4.81
C GLN A 147 10.93 -14.09 -4.64
N SER A 148 10.59 -13.19 -3.71
CA SER A 148 9.22 -12.75 -3.49
C SER A 148 8.62 -12.08 -4.73
N TYR A 149 9.41 -11.33 -5.50
CA TYR A 149 8.98 -10.73 -6.76
C TYR A 149 8.63 -11.78 -7.81
N PHE A 150 9.53 -12.72 -8.10
CA PHE A 150 9.29 -13.75 -9.12
C PHE A 150 8.12 -14.66 -8.75
N LEU A 151 7.97 -15.01 -7.47
CA LEU A 151 6.84 -15.79 -6.99
C LEU A 151 5.52 -15.01 -7.09
N ALA A 152 5.51 -13.73 -6.73
CA ALA A 152 4.31 -12.88 -6.86
C ALA A 152 3.90 -12.68 -8.33
N VAL A 153 4.87 -12.42 -9.22
CA VAL A 153 4.63 -12.30 -10.67
C VAL A 153 4.11 -13.62 -11.24
N GLY A 154 4.75 -14.73 -10.91
CA GLY A 154 4.34 -16.06 -11.38
C GLY A 154 2.93 -16.43 -10.92
N ALA A 155 2.61 -16.20 -9.65
CA ALA A 155 1.27 -16.45 -9.12
C ALA A 155 0.21 -15.54 -9.74
N SER A 156 0.50 -14.24 -9.85
CA SER A 156 -0.39 -13.26 -10.48
C SER A 156 -0.67 -13.62 -11.94
N CYS A 157 0.37 -13.88 -12.72
CA CYS A 157 0.26 -14.27 -14.13
C CYS A 157 -0.45 -15.61 -14.29
N GLY A 158 -0.12 -16.60 -13.45
CA GLY A 158 -0.75 -17.92 -13.48
C GLY A 158 -2.26 -17.87 -13.22
N VAL A 159 -2.68 -17.10 -12.21
CA VAL A 159 -4.11 -16.89 -11.91
C VAL A 159 -4.79 -16.11 -13.03
N ALA A 160 -4.17 -15.05 -13.55
CA ALA A 160 -4.73 -14.27 -14.65
C ALA A 160 -4.93 -15.11 -15.92
N LEU A 161 -3.93 -15.88 -16.33
CA LEU A 161 -3.99 -16.77 -17.49
C LEU A 161 -5.01 -17.90 -17.29
N GLY A 162 -4.99 -18.53 -16.11
CA GLY A 162 -5.89 -19.61 -15.76
C GLY A 162 -7.36 -19.16 -15.79
N LEU A 163 -7.69 -18.06 -15.11
CA LEU A 163 -9.05 -17.54 -15.09
C LEU A 163 -9.48 -17.00 -16.46
N ASN A 164 -8.62 -16.31 -17.22
CA ASN A 164 -8.95 -15.87 -18.58
C ASN A 164 -9.24 -17.05 -19.53
N SER A 165 -8.64 -18.21 -19.28
CA SER A 165 -8.90 -19.42 -20.08
C SER A 165 -10.15 -20.18 -19.62
N ILE A 166 -10.44 -20.18 -18.31
CA ILE A 166 -11.54 -20.93 -17.71
C ILE A 166 -12.87 -20.20 -17.83
N VAL A 167 -12.90 -18.89 -17.54
CA VAL A 167 -14.13 -18.08 -17.49
C VAL A 167 -14.96 -18.18 -18.79
N PRO A 168 -14.37 -18.09 -20.00
CA PRO A 168 -15.12 -18.25 -21.25
C PRO A 168 -15.70 -19.67 -21.43
N ARG A 169 -14.97 -20.69 -20.96
CA ARG A 169 -15.31 -22.13 -21.10
C ARG A 169 -16.41 -22.60 -20.14
N LEU A 170 -16.84 -21.78 -19.19
CA LEU A 170 -17.92 -22.12 -18.26
C LEU A 170 -19.27 -22.23 -18.98
N LYS A 171 -19.74 -23.44 -19.27
CA LYS A 171 -21.00 -23.66 -20.01
C LYS A 171 -22.28 -23.36 -19.22
N ARG A 172 -22.20 -23.34 -17.88
CA ARG A 172 -23.35 -23.21 -16.97
C ARG A 172 -23.60 -21.78 -16.43
N VAL A 173 -22.95 -20.77 -17.01
CA VAL A 173 -22.97 -19.40 -16.49
C VAL A 173 -23.56 -18.46 -17.56
N SER A 174 -24.42 -17.53 -17.15
CA SER A 174 -25.04 -16.56 -18.07
C SER A 174 -23.98 -15.65 -18.73
N PRO A 175 -24.25 -15.12 -19.95
CA PRO A 175 -23.31 -14.24 -20.65
C PRO A 175 -22.90 -13.00 -19.81
N ASN A 176 -23.85 -12.42 -19.08
CA ASN A 176 -23.59 -11.27 -18.21
C ASN A 176 -22.68 -11.62 -17.03
N THR A 177 -22.88 -12.78 -16.39
CA THR A 177 -22.01 -13.24 -15.31
C THR A 177 -20.62 -13.60 -15.83
N LYS A 178 -20.49 -14.15 -17.04
CA LYS A 178 -19.17 -14.38 -17.66
C LYS A 178 -18.39 -13.09 -17.89
N MET A 179 -19.07 -12.04 -18.37
CA MET A 179 -18.46 -10.72 -18.56
C MET A 179 -17.98 -10.14 -17.22
N LEU A 180 -18.80 -10.23 -16.16
CA LEU A 180 -18.43 -9.80 -14.82
C LEU A 180 -17.24 -10.59 -14.26
N LEU A 181 -17.26 -11.92 -14.37
CA LEU A 181 -16.15 -12.78 -13.94
C LEU A 181 -14.85 -12.44 -14.70
N GLY A 182 -14.94 -12.16 -16.00
CA GLY A 182 -13.80 -11.71 -16.80
C GLY A 182 -13.20 -10.40 -16.28
N ARG A 183 -14.05 -9.43 -15.92
CA ARG A 183 -13.60 -8.15 -15.34
C ARG A 183 -13.03 -8.27 -13.92
N LEU A 184 -13.35 -9.36 -13.20
CA LEU A 184 -12.81 -9.64 -11.86
C LEU A 184 -11.51 -10.47 -11.89
N VAL A 185 -11.09 -10.97 -13.05
CA VAL A 185 -9.82 -11.71 -13.19
C VAL A 185 -8.61 -10.92 -12.69
N PRO A 186 -8.45 -9.62 -13.02
CA PRO A 186 -7.34 -8.84 -12.50
C PRO A 186 -7.34 -8.74 -10.98
N PHE A 187 -8.51 -8.58 -10.36
CA PHE A 187 -8.65 -8.57 -8.90
C PHE A 187 -8.22 -9.89 -8.28
N ALA A 188 -8.71 -11.02 -8.81
CA ALA A 188 -8.35 -12.35 -8.32
C ALA A 188 -6.83 -12.58 -8.39
N ALA A 189 -6.20 -12.20 -9.51
CA ALA A 189 -4.76 -12.31 -9.68
C ALA A 189 -3.96 -11.45 -8.68
N VAL A 190 -4.38 -10.20 -8.43
CA VAL A 190 -3.73 -9.31 -7.45
C VAL A 190 -3.94 -9.81 -6.02
N ALA A 191 -5.16 -10.24 -5.67
CA ALA A 191 -5.48 -10.79 -4.36
C ALA A 191 -4.66 -12.05 -4.08
N SER A 192 -4.61 -13.01 -5.01
CA SER A 192 -3.82 -14.23 -4.86
C SER A 192 -2.32 -13.95 -4.72
N ALA A 193 -1.78 -13.04 -5.52
CA ALA A 193 -0.37 -12.65 -5.42
C ALA A 193 -0.07 -11.94 -4.09
N GLY A 194 -0.97 -11.07 -3.62
CA GLY A 194 -0.83 -10.38 -2.33
C GLY A 194 -0.86 -11.34 -1.15
N VAL A 195 -1.77 -12.32 -1.16
CA VAL A 195 -1.84 -13.38 -0.15
C VAL A 195 -0.56 -14.21 -0.15
N LEU A 196 -0.12 -14.68 -1.33
CA LEU A 196 1.11 -15.46 -1.44
C LEU A 196 2.34 -14.67 -0.96
N ASN A 197 2.45 -13.39 -1.33
CA ASN A 197 3.54 -12.53 -0.90
C ASN A 197 3.60 -12.42 0.63
N VAL A 198 2.46 -12.25 1.31
CA VAL A 198 2.38 -12.23 2.78
C VAL A 198 2.86 -13.54 3.39
N PHE A 199 2.42 -14.68 2.87
CA PHE A 199 2.85 -15.99 3.36
C PHE A 199 4.33 -16.27 3.13
N LEU A 200 4.91 -15.77 2.04
CA LEU A 200 6.34 -15.92 1.78
C LEU A 200 7.18 -15.02 2.69
N MET A 201 6.82 -13.75 2.80
CA MET A 201 7.56 -12.78 3.62
C MET A 201 7.47 -13.09 5.11
N ARG A 202 6.31 -13.58 5.57
CA ARG A 202 6.04 -13.89 6.99
C ARG A 202 6.00 -15.39 7.28
N GLY A 203 6.46 -16.23 6.35
CA GLY A 203 6.44 -17.69 6.52
C GLY A 203 7.35 -18.17 7.65
N GLU A 204 8.46 -17.46 7.89
CA GLU A 204 9.34 -17.74 9.03
C GLU A 204 8.69 -17.40 10.38
N GLU A 205 7.81 -16.40 10.44
CA GLU A 205 7.01 -16.10 11.64
C GLU A 205 6.07 -17.25 11.97
N ILE A 206 5.45 -17.87 10.96
CA ILE A 206 4.60 -19.07 11.16
C ILE A 206 5.42 -20.25 11.68
N ARG A 207 6.63 -20.46 11.14
CA ARG A 207 7.50 -21.58 11.52
C ARG A 207 8.08 -21.44 12.93
N LYS A 208 8.60 -20.26 13.26
CA LYS A 208 9.32 -19.96 14.51
C LYS A 208 8.41 -19.44 15.63
N GLY A 209 7.25 -18.89 15.28
CA GLY A 209 6.35 -18.20 16.20
C GLY A 209 6.73 -16.73 16.40
N ILE A 210 5.73 -15.92 16.75
CA ILE A 210 5.91 -14.50 17.10
C ILE A 210 5.89 -14.34 18.62
N ASP A 211 6.61 -13.34 19.11
CA ASP A 211 6.62 -12.96 20.52
C ASP A 211 5.24 -12.41 20.93
N VAL A 212 4.69 -12.98 22.00
CA VAL A 212 3.42 -12.54 22.60
C VAL A 212 3.74 -11.66 23.78
N PHE A 213 3.03 -10.54 23.89
CA PHE A 213 3.23 -9.57 24.95
C PHE A 213 2.02 -9.53 25.89
N PRO A 214 2.21 -9.23 27.18
CA PRO A 214 1.11 -9.08 28.11
C PRO A 214 0.27 -7.84 27.75
N THR A 215 -1.04 -7.94 27.98
CA THR A 215 -1.93 -6.77 27.89
C THR A 215 -1.69 -5.90 29.12
N GLU A 216 -1.10 -4.72 28.93
CA GLU A 216 -0.93 -3.73 29.99
C GLU A 216 -2.09 -2.74 29.99
N THR A 217 -2.55 -2.33 31.17
CA THR A 217 -3.45 -1.18 31.32
C THR A 217 -2.68 0.11 31.03
N GLU A 218 -3.34 1.18 30.56
CA GLU A 218 -2.71 2.49 30.27
C GLU A 218 -1.82 3.00 31.42
N ALA A 219 -2.26 2.83 32.67
CA ALA A 219 -1.48 3.20 33.85
C ALA A 219 -0.20 2.37 34.06
N GLN A 220 -0.17 1.12 33.61
CA GLN A 220 1.01 0.26 33.66
C GLN A 220 1.97 0.57 32.51
N LYS A 221 1.43 0.85 31.33
CA LYS A 221 2.21 1.28 30.16
C LYS A 221 2.93 2.60 30.42
N LEU A 222 2.25 3.59 30.99
CA LEU A 222 2.84 4.89 31.32
C LEU A 222 3.99 4.73 32.33
N LYS A 223 3.79 3.98 33.41
CA LYS A 223 4.83 3.68 34.41
C LYS A 223 6.03 2.94 33.82
N ARG A 224 5.79 2.01 32.89
CA ARG A 224 6.86 1.27 32.21
C ARG A 224 7.65 2.16 31.25
N GLU A 225 6.97 3.00 30.49
CA GLU A 225 7.59 3.97 29.57
C GLU A 225 8.37 5.04 30.33
N GLU A 226 7.85 5.54 31.46
CA GLU A 226 8.54 6.46 32.38
C GLU A 226 9.77 5.81 33.04
N ALA A 227 9.70 4.52 33.36
CA ALA A 227 10.82 3.74 33.89
C ALA A 227 11.81 3.29 32.79
N GLY A 228 11.53 3.55 31.51
CA GLY A 228 12.36 3.14 30.38
C GLY A 228 12.49 1.62 30.21
N LEU A 229 11.57 0.84 30.78
CA LEU A 229 11.66 -0.63 30.79
C LEU A 229 11.05 -1.23 29.50
N PRO A 230 11.74 -2.17 28.83
CA PRO A 230 11.18 -2.83 27.66
C PRO A 230 10.00 -3.74 28.07
N LEU A 231 8.99 -3.82 27.20
CA LEU A 231 7.89 -4.76 27.39
C LEU A 231 8.43 -6.19 27.26
N GLN A 232 8.38 -6.96 28.34
CA GLN A 232 8.90 -8.32 28.33
C GLN A 232 7.94 -9.26 27.60
N SER A 233 8.46 -10.06 26.66
CA SER A 233 7.65 -11.06 25.98
C SER A 233 7.32 -12.24 26.91
N LEU A 234 6.08 -12.72 26.85
CA LEU A 234 5.61 -13.94 27.51
C LEU A 234 6.11 -15.22 26.82
N GLY A 235 6.76 -15.09 25.65
CA GLY A 235 7.27 -16.20 24.85
C GLY A 235 6.69 -16.23 23.44
N LYS A 236 7.16 -17.19 22.63
CA LYS A 236 6.81 -17.31 21.22
C LYS A 236 5.62 -18.22 20.99
N SER A 237 4.64 -17.76 20.21
CA SER A 237 3.46 -18.54 19.83
C SER A 237 3.35 -18.67 18.30
N LYS A 238 3.30 -19.91 17.83
CA LYS A 238 3.03 -20.21 16.41
C LYS A 238 1.56 -19.96 16.05
N LYS A 239 0.64 -20.17 16.99
CA LYS A 239 -0.80 -19.94 16.76
C LYS A 239 -1.08 -18.44 16.59
N ALA A 240 -0.46 -17.61 17.42
CA ALA A 240 -0.53 -16.16 17.26
C ALA A 240 0.07 -15.71 15.91
N ALA A 241 1.17 -16.32 15.48
CA ALA A 241 1.78 -16.04 14.18
C ALA A 241 0.85 -16.39 13.01
N THR A 242 0.23 -17.57 13.01
CA THR A 242 -0.70 -17.97 11.95
C THR A 242 -1.91 -17.03 11.87
N LEU A 243 -2.47 -16.61 13.00
CA LEU A 243 -3.56 -15.64 13.05
C LEU A 243 -3.12 -14.28 12.50
N ALA A 244 -1.99 -13.74 12.99
CA ALA A 244 -1.48 -12.45 12.55
C ALA A 244 -1.15 -12.43 11.04
N VAL A 245 -0.55 -13.49 10.52
CA VAL A 245 -0.26 -13.61 9.08
C VAL A 245 -1.54 -13.78 8.27
N GLY A 246 -2.51 -14.55 8.76
CA GLY A 246 -3.82 -14.70 8.13
C GLY A 246 -4.62 -13.40 8.07
N GLU A 247 -4.69 -12.65 9.16
CA GLU A 247 -5.31 -11.32 9.22
C GLU A 247 -4.61 -10.33 8.28
N THR A 248 -3.28 -10.40 8.20
CA THR A 248 -2.51 -9.60 7.23
C THR A 248 -2.88 -9.97 5.80
N ALA A 249 -3.00 -11.26 5.47
CA ALA A 249 -3.41 -11.70 4.14
C ALA A 249 -4.84 -11.24 3.79
N ILE A 250 -5.78 -11.33 4.74
CA ILE A 250 -7.16 -10.86 4.57
C ILE A 250 -7.18 -9.35 4.34
N SER A 251 -6.44 -8.56 5.14
CA SER A 251 -6.38 -7.11 4.98
C SER A 251 -5.87 -6.68 3.60
N ARG A 252 -4.94 -7.43 2.99
CA ARG A 252 -4.48 -7.18 1.61
C ARG A 252 -5.61 -7.34 0.59
N VAL A 253 -6.45 -8.36 0.74
CA VAL A 253 -7.61 -8.59 -0.14
C VAL A 253 -8.66 -7.49 0.06
N ILE A 254 -8.95 -7.15 1.32
CA ILE A 254 -9.92 -6.10 1.66
C ILE A 254 -9.47 -4.76 1.09
N ASN A 255 -8.19 -4.40 1.21
CA ASN A 255 -7.67 -3.13 0.69
C ASN A 255 -7.72 -3.05 -0.85
N ALA A 256 -7.54 -4.17 -1.56
CA ALA A 256 -7.62 -4.22 -3.02
C ALA A 256 -9.07 -4.21 -3.55
N THR A 257 -10.03 -4.68 -2.74
CA THR A 257 -11.43 -4.86 -3.15
C THR A 257 -12.09 -3.54 -3.63
N PRO A 258 -12.08 -2.42 -2.88
CA PRO A 258 -12.74 -1.19 -3.33
C PRO A 258 -12.20 -0.68 -4.67
N ILE A 259 -10.89 -0.79 -4.87
CA ILE A 259 -10.21 -0.21 -6.03
C ILE A 259 -10.47 -1.03 -7.29
N MET A 260 -10.52 -2.36 -7.18
CA MET A 260 -10.59 -3.26 -8.34
C MET A 260 -11.98 -3.86 -8.59
N VAL A 261 -12.87 -3.85 -7.60
CA VAL A 261 -14.21 -4.45 -7.70
C VAL A 261 -15.28 -3.38 -7.92
N LEU A 262 -15.20 -2.21 -7.27
CA LEU A 262 -16.22 -1.17 -7.42
C LEU A 262 -16.28 -0.60 -8.85
N PRO A 263 -15.16 -0.25 -9.53
CA PRO A 263 -15.27 0.33 -10.86
C PRO A 263 -15.92 -0.62 -11.88
N PRO A 264 -15.56 -1.92 -11.97
CA PRO A 264 -16.25 -2.86 -12.85
C PRO A 264 -17.73 -3.06 -12.54
N LEU A 265 -18.11 -3.06 -11.25
CA LEU A 265 -19.51 -3.17 -10.84
C LEU A 265 -20.31 -1.91 -11.17
N LEU A 266 -19.76 -0.72 -10.93
CA LEU A 266 -20.38 0.54 -11.30
C LEU A 266 -20.55 0.64 -12.81
N LEU A 267 -19.53 0.27 -13.59
CA LEU A 267 -19.63 0.22 -15.06
C LEU A 267 -20.71 -0.78 -15.53
N TYR A 268 -20.87 -1.91 -14.85
CA TYR A 268 -21.94 -2.86 -15.14
C TYR A 268 -23.31 -2.29 -14.81
N LEU A 269 -23.48 -1.65 -13.65
CA LEU A 269 -24.73 -1.01 -13.25
C LEU A 269 -25.10 0.15 -14.17
N CYS A 270 -24.14 1.02 -14.52
CA CYS A 270 -24.35 2.11 -15.46
C CYS A 270 -24.69 1.60 -16.86
N ALA A 271 -24.05 0.52 -17.32
CA ALA A 271 -24.42 -0.11 -18.59
C ALA A 271 -25.84 -0.72 -18.53
N ALA A 272 -26.22 -1.36 -17.42
CA ALA A 272 -27.57 -1.90 -17.24
C ALA A 272 -28.65 -0.81 -17.18
N VAL A 273 -28.34 0.35 -16.59
CA VAL A 273 -29.24 1.52 -16.56
C VAL A 273 -29.31 2.22 -17.92
N GLY A 274 -28.18 2.33 -18.64
CA GLY A 274 -28.11 2.90 -19.98
C GLY A 274 -28.86 2.08 -21.05
N SER A 275 -28.82 0.74 -20.94
CA SER A 275 -29.62 -0.16 -21.78
C SER A 275 -31.12 -0.09 -21.49
N GLY A 276 -31.55 0.58 -20.41
CA GLY A 276 -32.96 0.89 -20.16
C GLY A 276 -33.47 2.14 -20.89
N TYR A 277 -32.57 2.98 -21.43
CA TYR A 277 -32.92 4.24 -22.11
C TYR A 277 -32.71 4.23 -23.62
N PHE A 278 -31.94 3.28 -24.15
CA PHE A 278 -31.83 3.05 -25.60
C PHE A 278 -32.51 1.72 -25.93
N PRO A 279 -33.73 1.71 -26.49
CA PRO A 279 -34.26 0.49 -27.08
C PRO A 279 -33.30 0.07 -28.19
N ALA A 280 -32.98 -1.22 -28.21
CA ALA A 280 -32.19 -1.83 -29.26
C ALA A 280 -32.82 -1.50 -30.62
N GLU A 281 -32.17 -0.63 -31.39
CA GLU A 281 -32.41 -0.57 -32.83
C GLU A 281 -31.92 -1.90 -33.42
N THR A 282 -32.90 -2.71 -33.77
CA THR A 282 -32.83 -3.74 -34.79
C THR A 282 -32.21 -3.21 -36.09
N GLY A 283 -31.22 -3.93 -36.64
CA GLY A 283 -30.74 -3.79 -38.02
C GLY A 283 -29.20 -3.72 -38.10
N CYS A 284 -28.46 -4.47 -38.92
CA CYS A 284 -28.81 -5.19 -40.13
C CYS A 284 -27.86 -6.40 -40.32
N GLN A 285 -28.41 -7.44 -40.95
CA GLN A 285 -27.67 -8.47 -41.66
C GLN A 285 -26.83 -7.83 -42.80
N GLY A 286 -25.66 -8.39 -43.05
CA GLY A 286 -24.78 -8.13 -44.19
C GLY A 286 -23.61 -9.10 -44.14
#